data_AF-A0A2L0CIX5-F1
#
_entry.id   AF-A0A2L0CIX5-F1
#
_cell.length_a   1.000
_cell.length_b   1.000
_cell.length_c   1.000
_cell.angle_alpha   90.00
_cell.angle_beta   90.00
_cell.angle_gamma   90.00
#
_symmetry.space_group_name_H-M   'P 1'
#
loop_
_entity.id
_entity.type
_entity.pdbx_description
1 polymer ?
#
loop_
_entity_poly.entity_id
_entity_poly.type
_entity_poly.pdbx_seq_one_letter_code
_entity_poly.pdbx_strand_id
1 'polypeptide(L)'
;FKNMFIAYRRKQRGENVDFSENEQQSCMINQPPGAPKLSILSFHQAFHGRTLGALSVTHSKAIHKLDIPSFDWPIAHFPMYKYPLEEHKRENAEEDRKCIAEVEDLIDIYNKKGVPVAGIIIEPIQSEGGDNEASPEFFQSLQRVAKKYGAGLLIDEVQTGGGPTGKFWCHEHFNLETPPDIVTFSKKMQLGGYFHNLDMTPKHAYRV
;
A
#
# COMPACT_ATOMS: atom_id res chain seq x y z
N PHE A 1 4.33 -6.42 -2.34
CA PHE A 1 2.99 -7.05 -2.37
C PHE A 1 2.98 -8.50 -1.87
N LYS A 2 3.84 -9.39 -2.40
CA LYS A 2 3.88 -10.82 -2.02
C LYS A 2 3.83 -11.07 -0.51
N ASN A 3 4.71 -10.43 0.28
CA ASN A 3 4.68 -10.58 1.76
C ASN A 3 3.35 -10.20 2.39
N MET A 4 2.69 -9.12 1.94
CA MET A 4 1.37 -8.73 2.45
C MET A 4 0.30 -9.77 2.13
N PHE A 5 0.26 -10.29 0.90
CA PHE A 5 -0.67 -11.38 0.53
C PHE A 5 -0.43 -12.65 1.34
N ILE A 6 0.84 -13.00 1.56
CA ILE A 6 1.23 -14.15 2.39
C ILE A 6 0.78 -13.96 3.83
N ALA A 7 1.09 -12.81 4.44
CA ALA A 7 0.72 -12.49 5.82
C ALA A 7 -0.80 -12.43 5.99
N TYR A 8 -1.50 -11.80 5.06
CA TYR A 8 -2.97 -11.71 5.06
C TYR A 8 -3.61 -13.11 5.01
N ARG A 9 -3.19 -13.97 4.08
CA ARG A 9 -3.70 -15.36 4.00
C ARG A 9 -3.27 -16.21 5.18
N ARG A 10 -2.09 -15.98 5.77
CA ARG A 10 -1.66 -16.64 7.01
C ARG A 10 -2.60 -16.28 8.16
N LYS A 11 -2.90 -15.00 8.36
CA LYS A 11 -3.84 -14.53 9.39
C LYS A 11 -5.25 -15.12 9.18
N GLN A 12 -5.75 -15.17 7.94
CA GLN A 12 -7.05 -15.78 7.63
C GLN A 12 -7.09 -17.30 7.85
N ARG A 13 -6.02 -18.02 7.48
CA ARG A 13 -5.94 -19.47 7.64
C ARG A 13 -5.73 -19.87 9.11
N GLY A 14 -5.04 -19.02 9.88
CA GLY A 14 -4.50 -19.34 11.19
C GLY A 14 -2.99 -19.56 11.12
N GLU A 15 -2.30 -19.24 12.22
CA GLU A 15 -0.84 -19.14 12.25
C GLU A 15 -0.12 -20.49 12.02
N ASN A 16 -0.68 -21.61 12.48
CA ASN A 16 -0.02 -22.93 12.45
C ASN A 16 -0.85 -23.95 11.66
N VAL A 17 -1.35 -23.53 10.51
CA VAL A 17 -2.17 -24.37 9.62
C VAL A 17 -1.42 -24.59 8.30
N ASP A 18 -1.22 -25.86 7.96
CA ASP A 18 -0.58 -26.28 6.71
C ASP A 18 -1.44 -25.97 5.48
N PHE A 19 -0.80 -25.92 4.31
CA PHE A 19 -1.49 -25.73 3.04
C PHE A 19 -2.24 -26.99 2.63
N SER A 20 -3.52 -26.86 2.30
CA SER A 20 -4.32 -27.96 1.76
C SER A 20 -3.82 -28.41 0.38
N GLU A 21 -4.07 -29.68 0.02
CA GLU A 21 -3.74 -30.20 -1.30
C GLU A 21 -4.40 -29.39 -2.43
N ASN A 22 -5.66 -28.97 -2.24
CA ASN A 22 -6.37 -28.12 -3.18
C ASN A 22 -5.68 -26.75 -3.38
N GLU A 23 -5.21 -26.09 -2.31
CA GLU A 23 -4.42 -24.86 -2.43
C GLU A 23 -3.13 -25.09 -3.24
N GLN A 24 -2.43 -26.20 -3.00
CA GLN A 24 -1.18 -26.52 -3.70
C GLN A 24 -1.41 -26.79 -5.18
N GLN A 25 -2.45 -27.54 -5.53
CA GLN A 25 -2.76 -27.87 -6.93
C GLN A 25 -3.30 -26.67 -7.69
N SER A 26 -4.23 -25.92 -7.10
CA SER A 26 -4.87 -24.78 -7.77
C SER A 26 -3.92 -23.60 -7.99
N CYS A 27 -2.93 -23.36 -7.11
CA CYS A 27 -1.98 -22.27 -7.32
C CYS A 27 -1.10 -22.47 -8.55
N MET A 28 -0.77 -23.73 -8.90
CA MET A 28 0.09 -24.06 -10.05
C MET A 28 -0.56 -23.78 -11.40
N ILE A 29 -1.88 -23.57 -11.41
CA ILE A 29 -2.67 -23.21 -12.59
C ILE A 29 -3.37 -21.86 -12.44
N ASN A 30 -2.91 -21.02 -11.50
CA ASN A 30 -3.41 -19.66 -11.25
C ASN A 30 -4.89 -19.60 -10.83
N GLN A 31 -5.41 -20.62 -10.15
CA GLN A 31 -6.81 -20.67 -9.68
C GLN A 31 -6.93 -20.60 -8.15
N PRO A 32 -8.05 -20.09 -7.61
CA PRO A 32 -8.39 -20.23 -6.20
C PRO A 32 -8.61 -21.71 -5.80
N PRO A 33 -8.39 -22.07 -4.51
CA PRO A 33 -8.00 -21.19 -3.40
C PRO A 33 -6.49 -20.87 -3.34
N GLY A 34 -5.65 -21.56 -4.10
CA GLY A 34 -4.19 -21.43 -4.07
C GLY A 34 -3.65 -20.09 -4.60
N ALA A 35 -4.29 -19.56 -5.65
CA ALA A 35 -4.11 -18.19 -6.13
C ALA A 35 -5.35 -17.37 -5.72
N PRO A 36 -5.35 -16.74 -4.52
CA PRO A 36 -6.52 -16.05 -4.01
C PRO A 36 -6.79 -14.76 -4.77
N LYS A 37 -8.06 -14.36 -4.84
CA LYS A 37 -8.47 -13.03 -5.32
C LYS A 37 -8.28 -12.03 -4.18
N LEU A 38 -7.15 -11.34 -4.15
CA LEU A 38 -6.84 -10.28 -3.19
C LEU A 38 -6.53 -8.99 -3.94
N SER A 39 -6.63 -7.85 -3.23
CA SER A 39 -6.29 -6.55 -3.78
C SER A 39 -5.27 -5.79 -2.92
N ILE A 40 -4.61 -4.81 -3.55
CA ILE A 40 -3.82 -3.78 -2.89
C ILE A 40 -4.51 -2.45 -3.16
N LEU A 41 -4.87 -1.72 -2.10
CA LEU A 41 -5.38 -0.36 -2.21
C LEU A 41 -4.23 0.59 -2.53
N SER A 42 -4.45 1.47 -3.50
CA SER A 42 -3.49 2.49 -3.94
C SER A 42 -4.18 3.84 -4.07
N PHE A 43 -3.45 4.88 -4.46
CA PHE A 43 -3.97 6.25 -4.51
C PHE A 43 -3.90 6.85 -5.91
N HIS A 44 -4.88 7.67 -6.28
CA HIS A 44 -4.80 8.50 -7.48
C HIS A 44 -3.49 9.31 -7.48
N GLN A 45 -2.94 9.55 -8.67
CA GLN A 45 -1.65 10.23 -8.90
C GLN A 45 -0.39 9.46 -8.43
N ALA A 46 -0.52 8.30 -7.78
CA ALA A 46 0.63 7.54 -7.28
C ALA A 46 1.55 7.00 -8.40
N PHE A 47 2.81 6.71 -8.06
CA PHE A 47 3.74 5.99 -8.93
C PHE A 47 4.62 5.00 -8.15
N HIS A 48 4.39 3.71 -8.38
CA HIS A 48 5.09 2.62 -7.69
C HIS A 48 5.88 1.71 -8.66
N GLY A 49 6.01 2.13 -9.93
CA GLY A 49 6.73 1.40 -10.98
C GLY A 49 5.84 0.94 -12.13
N ARG A 50 6.43 0.14 -13.04
CA ARG A 50 5.84 -0.16 -14.37
C ARG A 50 5.72 -1.65 -14.72
N THR A 51 6.17 -2.57 -13.86
CA THR A 51 5.85 -4.00 -14.03
C THR A 51 4.38 -4.22 -13.73
N LEU A 52 3.71 -5.22 -14.32
CA LEU A 52 2.23 -5.36 -14.28
C LEU A 52 1.59 -5.15 -12.88
N GLY A 53 2.16 -5.75 -11.83
CA GLY A 53 1.68 -5.55 -10.46
C GLY A 53 1.90 -4.13 -9.94
N ALA A 54 3.09 -3.56 -10.13
CA ALA A 54 3.41 -2.19 -9.74
C ALA A 54 2.61 -1.16 -10.56
N LEU A 55 2.40 -1.42 -11.85
CA LEU A 55 1.65 -0.56 -12.75
C LEU A 55 0.16 -0.52 -12.38
N SER A 56 -0.37 -1.60 -11.83
CA SER A 56 -1.77 -1.65 -11.39
C SER A 56 -2.05 -0.75 -10.18
N VAL A 57 -1.03 -0.41 -9.40
CA VAL A 57 -1.11 0.57 -8.30
C VAL A 57 -0.51 1.95 -8.65
N THR A 58 0.01 2.13 -9.87
CA THR A 58 0.46 3.42 -10.40
C THR A 58 -0.69 4.13 -11.10
N HIS A 59 -0.89 5.42 -10.84
CA HIS A 59 -1.97 6.25 -11.41
C HIS A 59 -1.51 7.65 -11.80
N SER A 60 -0.24 7.81 -12.18
CA SER A 60 0.36 9.13 -12.43
C SER A 60 0.02 9.76 -13.79
N LYS A 61 0.17 9.04 -14.91
CA LYS A 61 -0.08 9.57 -16.26
C LYS A 61 -0.68 8.49 -17.16
N ALA A 62 -1.60 8.88 -18.04
CA ALA A 62 -2.27 7.96 -18.96
C ALA A 62 -1.28 7.15 -19.82
N ILE A 63 -0.24 7.81 -20.35
CA ILE A 63 0.79 7.17 -21.19
C ILE A 63 1.60 6.09 -20.46
N HIS A 64 1.59 6.07 -19.13
CA HIS A 64 2.21 4.99 -18.38
C HIS A 64 1.37 3.71 -18.39
N LYS A 65 0.04 3.80 -18.62
CA LYS A 65 -0.93 2.71 -18.40
C LYS A 65 -1.65 2.21 -19.65
N LEU A 66 -1.79 3.05 -20.68
CA LEU A 66 -2.50 2.69 -21.91
C LEU A 66 -1.94 1.39 -22.52
N ASP A 67 -2.83 0.54 -23.03
CA ASP A 67 -2.53 -0.74 -23.69
C ASP A 67 -1.95 -1.86 -22.81
N ILE A 68 -1.90 -1.69 -21.49
CA ILE A 68 -1.37 -2.69 -20.54
C ILE A 68 -2.49 -3.30 -19.66
N PRO A 69 -2.61 -4.64 -19.56
CA PRO A 69 -3.54 -5.28 -18.63
C PRO A 69 -3.29 -4.87 -17.18
N SER A 70 -4.36 -4.76 -16.39
CA SER A 70 -4.30 -4.34 -14.98
C SER A 70 -5.26 -5.13 -14.10
N PHE A 71 -5.07 -5.04 -12.79
CA PHE A 71 -5.96 -5.63 -11.79
C PHE A 71 -7.06 -4.63 -11.40
N ASP A 72 -8.29 -5.11 -11.26
CA ASP A 72 -9.39 -4.35 -10.64
C ASP A 72 -9.17 -4.28 -9.12
N TRP A 73 -8.37 -3.31 -8.68
CA TRP A 73 -8.00 -3.05 -7.28
C TRP A 73 -8.44 -1.64 -6.86
N PRO A 74 -8.70 -1.40 -5.55
CA PRO A 74 -9.22 -0.11 -5.10
C PRO A 74 -8.21 1.02 -5.27
N ILE A 75 -8.73 2.18 -5.65
CA ILE A 75 -7.97 3.41 -5.86
C ILE A 75 -8.69 4.50 -5.06
N ALA A 76 -8.05 5.00 -4.00
CA ALA A 76 -8.56 6.10 -3.19
C ALA A 76 -7.97 7.44 -3.65
N HIS A 77 -8.55 8.56 -3.23
CA HIS A 77 -7.93 9.86 -3.43
C HIS A 77 -6.84 10.11 -2.40
N PHE A 78 -5.70 10.63 -2.86
CA PHE A 78 -4.69 11.24 -2.00
C PHE A 78 -5.13 12.67 -1.65
N PRO A 79 -4.89 13.19 -0.42
CA PRO A 79 -5.30 14.54 -0.06
C PRO A 79 -4.76 15.61 -1.00
N MET A 80 -5.61 16.53 -1.44
CA MET A 80 -5.21 17.68 -2.26
C MET A 80 -5.31 18.97 -1.44
N TYR A 81 -4.16 19.44 -0.92
CA TYR A 81 -4.12 20.60 -0.05
C TYR A 81 -4.27 21.93 -0.77
N LYS A 82 -4.90 22.87 -0.07
CA LYS A 82 -4.93 24.28 -0.44
C LYS A 82 -3.77 25.01 0.22
N TYR A 83 -3.20 25.95 -0.54
CA TYR A 83 -2.06 26.77 -0.13
C TYR A 83 -2.43 28.26 -0.19
N PRO A 84 -1.89 29.11 0.72
CA PRO A 84 -0.93 28.78 1.78
C PRO A 84 -1.51 27.91 2.92
N LEU A 85 -0.72 26.95 3.44
CA LEU A 85 -1.20 25.96 4.42
C LEU A 85 -1.76 26.60 5.70
N GLU A 86 -1.13 27.69 6.16
CA GLU A 86 -1.52 28.39 7.38
C GLU A 86 -2.93 29.00 7.29
N GLU A 87 -3.37 29.33 6.09
CA GLU A 87 -4.69 29.93 5.82
C GLU A 87 -5.78 28.89 5.58
N HIS A 88 -5.41 27.62 5.36
CA HIS A 88 -6.32 26.55 4.93
C HIS A 88 -6.30 25.32 5.85
N LYS A 89 -5.88 25.48 7.12
CA LYS A 89 -5.77 24.37 8.08
C LYS A 89 -7.05 23.57 8.23
N ARG A 90 -8.20 24.24 8.29
CA ARG A 90 -9.51 23.60 8.49
C ARG A 90 -9.91 22.78 7.26
N GLU A 91 -9.73 23.36 6.07
CA GLU A 91 -10.03 22.73 4.79
C GLU A 91 -9.15 21.50 4.56
N ASN A 92 -7.84 21.62 4.82
CA ASN A 92 -6.90 20.52 4.62
C ASN A 92 -7.13 19.37 5.62
N ALA A 93 -7.48 19.69 6.88
CA ALA A 93 -7.86 18.67 7.85
C ALA A 93 -9.19 17.97 7.50
N GLU A 94 -10.12 18.65 6.82
CA GLU A 94 -11.34 18.02 6.29
C GLU A 94 -11.05 17.14 5.09
N GLU A 95 -10.13 17.57 4.20
CA GLU A 95 -9.69 16.76 3.07
C GLU A 95 -9.04 15.45 3.54
N ASP A 96 -8.19 15.50 4.58
CA ASP A 96 -7.63 14.29 5.21
C ASP A 96 -8.74 13.35 5.69
N ARG A 97 -9.72 13.86 6.44
CA ARG A 97 -10.85 13.06 6.95
C ARG A 97 -11.63 12.40 5.82
N LYS A 98 -11.90 13.16 4.75
CA LYS A 98 -12.63 12.67 3.58
C LYS A 98 -11.87 11.56 2.86
N CYS A 99 -10.58 11.73 2.61
CA CYS A 99 -9.74 10.71 1.97
C CYS A 99 -9.65 9.44 2.84
N ILE A 100 -9.53 9.58 4.16
CA ILE A 100 -9.52 8.42 5.08
C ILE A 100 -10.86 7.69 5.09
N ALA A 101 -11.99 8.41 5.08
CA ALA A 101 -13.31 7.79 4.99
C ALA A 101 -13.49 7.01 3.68
N GLU A 102 -13.03 7.57 2.55
CA GLU A 102 -13.04 6.87 1.26
C GLU A 102 -12.20 5.59 1.28
N VAL A 103 -11.04 5.59 1.93
CA VAL A 103 -10.23 4.38 2.10
C VAL A 103 -11.01 3.29 2.83
N GLU A 104 -11.71 3.61 3.92
CA GLU A 104 -12.54 2.64 4.63
C GLU A 104 -13.68 2.10 3.74
N ASP A 105 -14.40 3.00 3.06
CA ASP A 105 -15.49 2.64 2.16
C ASP A 105 -15.03 1.70 1.04
N LEU A 106 -13.87 1.98 0.43
CA LEU A 106 -13.30 1.14 -0.61
C LEU A 106 -12.91 -0.24 -0.08
N ILE A 107 -12.35 -0.34 1.12
CA ILE A 107 -12.04 -1.64 1.74
C ILE A 107 -13.33 -2.44 1.92
N ASP A 108 -14.39 -1.84 2.43
CA ASP A 108 -15.69 -2.51 2.63
C ASP A 108 -16.36 -2.92 1.32
N ILE A 109 -16.30 -2.08 0.28
CA ILE A 109 -16.78 -2.40 -1.06
C ILE A 109 -16.05 -3.62 -1.62
N TYR A 110 -14.71 -3.65 -1.53
CA TYR A 110 -13.91 -4.73 -2.09
C TYR A 110 -14.01 -6.03 -1.30
N ASN A 111 -14.21 -5.95 0.02
CA ASN A 111 -14.57 -7.11 0.84
C ASN A 111 -15.88 -7.74 0.35
N LYS A 112 -16.93 -6.94 0.11
CA LYS A 112 -18.22 -7.42 -0.42
C LYS A 112 -18.13 -7.97 -1.84
N LYS A 113 -17.21 -7.46 -2.66
CA LYS A 113 -16.91 -7.99 -4.01
C LYS A 113 -16.17 -9.34 -3.99
N GLY A 114 -15.70 -9.81 -2.83
CA GLY A 114 -14.90 -11.03 -2.72
C GLY A 114 -13.45 -10.87 -3.21
N VAL A 115 -12.93 -9.63 -3.25
CA VAL A 115 -11.54 -9.32 -3.59
C VAL A 115 -10.93 -8.45 -2.48
N PRO A 116 -10.85 -8.97 -1.24
CA PRO A 116 -10.52 -8.17 -0.06
C PRO A 116 -9.14 -7.52 -0.15
N VAL A 117 -9.00 -6.37 0.50
CA VAL A 117 -7.77 -5.56 0.53
C VAL A 117 -6.78 -6.17 1.51
N ALA A 118 -5.70 -6.76 0.99
CA ALA A 118 -4.64 -7.36 1.81
C ALA A 118 -3.58 -6.36 2.27
N GLY A 119 -3.51 -5.20 1.62
CA GLY A 119 -2.57 -4.15 1.96
C GLY A 119 -2.88 -2.83 1.27
N ILE A 120 -2.30 -1.77 1.81
CA ILE A 120 -2.36 -0.40 1.31
C ILE A 120 -0.93 -0.01 0.94
N ILE A 121 -0.73 0.56 -0.25
CA ILE A 121 0.55 1.15 -0.67
C ILE A 121 0.40 2.66 -0.83
N ILE A 122 1.39 3.41 -0.33
CA ILE A 122 1.41 4.87 -0.41
C ILE A 122 2.84 5.43 -0.42
N GLU A 123 3.09 6.49 -1.19
CA GLU A 123 4.31 7.31 -1.10
C GLU A 123 4.17 8.31 0.06
N PRO A 124 5.22 8.58 0.86
CA PRO A 124 5.18 9.67 1.86
C PRO A 124 4.88 11.05 1.26
N ILE A 125 5.40 11.29 0.06
CA ILE A 125 5.13 12.46 -0.80
C ILE A 125 5.02 11.92 -2.21
N GLN A 126 3.87 12.07 -2.87
CA GLN A 126 3.68 11.56 -4.23
C GLN A 126 4.55 12.34 -5.20
N SER A 127 5.51 11.70 -5.85
CA SER A 127 6.46 12.45 -6.67
C SER A 127 5.97 12.64 -8.11
N GLU A 128 5.93 11.57 -8.91
CA GLU A 128 5.54 11.63 -10.33
C GLU A 128 4.10 12.14 -10.55
N GLY A 129 3.27 12.05 -9.50
CA GLY A 129 1.91 12.55 -9.45
C GLY A 129 1.79 14.06 -9.38
N GLY A 130 2.83 14.77 -8.92
CA GLY A 130 2.82 16.23 -8.81
C GLY A 130 3.29 16.79 -7.46
N ASP A 131 4.21 16.11 -6.76
CA ASP A 131 4.72 16.54 -5.45
C ASP A 131 3.61 16.78 -4.41
N ASN A 132 2.63 15.86 -4.34
CA ASN A 132 1.52 15.98 -3.40
C ASN A 132 1.94 15.53 -2.00
N GLU A 133 1.71 16.40 -1.02
CA GLU A 133 2.00 16.18 0.40
C GLU A 133 0.73 15.90 1.21
N ALA A 134 0.87 15.15 2.30
CA ALA A 134 -0.18 14.96 3.29
C ALA A 134 0.39 15.07 4.71
N SER A 135 -0.48 15.40 5.66
CA SER A 135 -0.13 15.64 7.05
C SER A 135 0.33 14.35 7.76
N PRO A 136 1.17 14.45 8.80
CA PRO A 136 1.42 13.33 9.72
C PRO A 136 0.12 12.66 10.22
N GLU A 137 -0.90 13.46 10.52
CA GLU A 137 -2.21 13.01 11.03
C GLU A 137 -2.96 12.12 10.02
N PHE A 138 -2.84 12.41 8.72
CA PHE A 138 -3.36 11.57 7.64
C PHE A 138 -2.69 10.19 7.66
N PHE A 139 -1.35 10.13 7.68
CA PHE A 139 -0.62 8.85 7.69
C PHE A 139 -0.87 8.03 8.97
N GLN A 140 -1.00 8.69 10.12
CA GLN A 140 -1.40 8.03 11.37
C GLN A 140 -2.80 7.44 11.27
N SER A 141 -3.75 8.19 10.70
CA SER A 141 -5.12 7.72 10.49
C SER A 141 -5.17 6.56 9.50
N LEU A 142 -4.40 6.63 8.42
CA LEU A 142 -4.26 5.55 7.45
C LEU A 142 -3.71 4.27 8.09
N GLN A 143 -2.72 4.38 8.99
CA GLN A 143 -2.21 3.23 9.74
C GLN A 143 -3.29 2.62 10.64
N ARG A 144 -4.09 3.43 11.33
CA ARG A 144 -5.20 2.93 12.15
C ARG A 144 -6.23 2.19 11.29
N VAL A 145 -6.57 2.71 10.12
CA VAL A 145 -7.45 2.03 9.16
C VAL A 145 -6.85 0.71 8.70
N ALA A 146 -5.58 0.69 8.26
CA ALA A 146 -4.90 -0.54 7.84
C ALA A 146 -4.97 -1.63 8.93
N LYS A 147 -4.65 -1.26 10.18
CA LYS A 147 -4.74 -2.15 11.35
C LYS A 147 -6.15 -2.63 11.62
N LYS A 148 -7.16 -1.75 11.60
CA LYS A 148 -8.58 -2.07 11.82
C LYS A 148 -9.06 -3.17 10.88
N TYR A 149 -8.64 -3.15 9.62
CA TYR A 149 -9.03 -4.11 8.60
C TYR A 149 -8.04 -5.28 8.42
N GLY A 150 -6.97 -5.34 9.22
CA GLY A 150 -5.94 -6.37 9.11
C GLY A 150 -5.14 -6.32 7.80
N ALA A 151 -5.16 -5.18 7.10
CA ALA A 151 -4.38 -4.91 5.90
C ALA A 151 -2.96 -4.44 6.28
N GLY A 152 -1.95 -4.82 5.51
CA GLY A 152 -0.58 -4.31 5.70
C GLY A 152 -0.42 -2.88 5.17
N LEU A 153 0.34 -2.04 5.88
CA LEU A 153 0.74 -0.71 5.41
C LEU A 153 2.14 -0.75 4.78
N LEU A 154 2.22 -0.54 3.47
CA LEU A 154 3.46 -0.42 2.71
C LEU A 154 3.73 1.06 2.39
N ILE A 155 4.82 1.60 2.93
CA ILE A 155 5.30 2.94 2.59
C ILE A 155 6.37 2.84 1.50
N ASP A 156 6.11 3.43 0.34
CA ASP A 156 7.03 3.42 -0.78
C ASP A 156 8.02 4.59 -0.70
N GLU A 157 9.22 4.30 -0.20
CA GLU A 157 10.31 5.27 -0.03
C GLU A 157 11.37 5.17 -1.13
N VAL A 158 11.00 4.62 -2.29
CA VAL A 158 11.89 4.57 -3.46
C VAL A 158 12.39 5.96 -3.85
N GLN A 159 11.60 7.03 -3.68
CA GLN A 159 11.99 8.40 -4.02
C GLN A 159 12.33 9.28 -2.80
N THR A 160 11.51 9.19 -1.76
CA THR A 160 11.63 10.01 -0.54
C THR A 160 12.72 9.52 0.41
N GLY A 161 13.08 8.23 0.35
CA GLY A 161 14.12 7.65 1.19
C GLY A 161 15.53 8.09 0.78
N GLY A 162 16.46 8.00 1.73
CA GLY A 162 17.87 8.34 1.55
C GLY A 162 18.22 9.79 1.88
N GLY A 163 17.49 10.44 2.79
CA GLY A 163 17.89 11.75 3.35
C GLY A 163 17.27 13.06 2.81
N PRO A 164 16.61 13.15 1.63
CA PRO A 164 16.28 14.45 1.03
C PRO A 164 15.28 15.28 1.84
N THR A 165 14.47 14.65 2.70
CA THR A 165 13.48 15.31 3.57
C THR A 165 14.06 15.71 4.93
N GLY A 166 15.38 15.61 5.13
CA GLY A 166 16.06 15.90 6.40
C GLY A 166 16.09 14.74 7.40
N LYS A 167 15.46 13.61 7.09
CA LYS A 167 15.58 12.33 7.81
C LYS A 167 15.93 11.21 6.82
N PHE A 168 16.46 10.09 7.32
CA PHE A 168 16.88 9.01 6.43
C PHE A 168 15.68 8.45 5.65
N TRP A 169 14.56 8.22 6.36
CA TRP A 169 13.27 7.87 5.79
C TRP A 169 12.26 9.00 6.05
N CYS A 170 11.43 9.34 5.06
CA CYS A 170 10.44 10.40 5.20
C CYS A 170 9.34 10.04 6.21
N HIS A 171 8.96 8.77 6.33
CA HIS A 171 7.92 8.35 7.28
C HIS A 171 8.30 8.58 8.75
N GLU A 172 9.58 8.82 9.06
CA GLU A 172 10.02 9.22 10.39
C GLU A 172 9.44 10.57 10.84
N HIS A 173 8.94 11.41 9.92
CA HIS A 173 8.24 12.65 10.24
C HIS A 173 6.80 12.43 10.70
N PHE A 174 6.23 11.25 10.44
CA PHE A 174 4.79 11.03 10.65
C PHE A 174 4.43 10.60 12.07
N ASN A 175 5.41 10.25 12.92
CA ASN A 175 5.19 9.80 14.30
C ASN A 175 4.11 8.70 14.38
N LEU A 176 4.21 7.69 13.51
CA LEU A 176 3.27 6.57 13.48
C LEU A 176 3.26 5.80 14.81
N GLU A 177 2.11 5.28 15.21
CA GLU A 177 1.95 4.52 16.47
C GLU A 177 2.82 3.25 16.49
N THR A 178 3.02 2.64 15.32
CA THR A 178 4.00 1.57 15.11
C THR A 178 4.78 1.83 13.83
N PRO A 179 5.95 1.21 13.61
CA PRO A 179 6.60 1.23 12.30
C PRO A 179 5.65 0.74 11.19
N PRO A 180 5.84 1.20 9.93
CA PRO A 180 5.15 0.60 8.79
C PRO A 180 5.39 -0.92 8.71
N ASP A 181 4.46 -1.65 8.12
CA ASP A 181 4.62 -3.09 7.97
C ASP A 181 5.71 -3.45 6.97
N ILE A 182 5.79 -2.68 5.88
CA ILE A 182 6.79 -2.82 4.83
C ILE A 182 7.22 -1.42 4.38
N VAL A 183 8.51 -1.26 4.08
CA VAL A 183 9.04 -0.08 3.40
C VAL A 183 9.88 -0.54 2.22
N THR A 184 9.57 -0.03 1.02
CA THR A 184 10.37 -0.26 -0.19
C THR A 184 11.35 0.87 -0.42
N PHE A 185 12.51 0.57 -0.98
CA PHE A 185 13.55 1.55 -1.28
C PHE A 185 14.33 1.18 -2.54
N SER A 186 14.90 2.19 -3.20
CA SER A 186 15.80 2.04 -4.35
C SER A 186 16.50 3.39 -4.61
N LYS A 187 16.72 3.79 -5.87
CA LYS A 187 17.29 5.07 -6.30
C LYS A 187 18.51 5.50 -5.47
N LYS A 188 18.34 6.42 -4.51
CA LYS A 188 19.43 6.96 -3.67
C LYS A 188 20.16 5.88 -2.87
N MET A 189 19.49 4.75 -2.61
CA MET A 189 20.03 3.61 -1.88
C MET A 189 20.97 2.71 -2.71
N GLN A 190 21.19 3.05 -4.00
CA GLN A 190 21.97 2.30 -5.00
C GLN A 190 21.38 0.94 -5.37
N LEU A 191 20.96 0.14 -4.40
CA LEU A 191 20.26 -1.11 -4.56
C LEU A 191 18.76 -0.95 -4.25
N GLY A 192 17.95 -1.75 -4.92
CA GLY A 192 16.53 -1.91 -4.60
C GLY A 192 16.35 -2.97 -3.50
N GLY A 193 15.36 -2.76 -2.64
CA GLY A 193 15.01 -3.70 -1.60
C GLY A 193 13.77 -3.28 -0.83
N TYR A 194 13.46 -4.04 0.20
CA TYR A 194 12.44 -3.68 1.18
C TYR A 194 12.83 -4.24 2.54
N PHE A 195 12.45 -3.53 3.59
CA PHE A 195 12.43 -4.06 4.94
C PHE A 195 10.98 -4.21 5.40
N HIS A 196 10.76 -5.09 6.37
CA HIS A 196 9.42 -5.36 6.89
C HIS A 196 9.48 -5.74 8.37
N ASN A 197 8.36 -5.56 9.07
CA ASN A 197 8.24 -6.02 10.46
C ASN A 197 8.13 -7.55 10.55
N LEU A 198 8.19 -8.09 11.77
CA LEU A 198 8.16 -9.54 12.00
C LEU A 198 6.86 -10.19 11.52
N ASP A 199 5.73 -9.49 11.64
CA ASP A 199 4.42 -9.96 11.17
C ASP A 199 4.40 -10.31 9.69
N MET A 200 5.17 -9.58 8.87
CA MET A 200 5.26 -9.79 7.42
C MET A 200 6.23 -10.90 7.00
N THR A 201 6.85 -11.60 7.95
CA THR A 201 7.82 -12.67 7.68
C THR A 201 7.12 -13.95 7.18
N PRO A 202 7.46 -14.48 5.99
CA PRO A 202 7.00 -15.78 5.55
C PRO A 202 7.57 -16.90 6.44
N LYS A 203 6.73 -17.84 6.88
CA LYS A 203 7.15 -18.98 7.73
C LYS A 203 7.90 -20.08 6.97
N HIS A 204 7.67 -20.19 5.67
CA HIS A 204 8.23 -21.25 4.83
C HIS A 204 9.35 -20.69 3.95
N ALA A 205 10.40 -21.48 3.75
CA ALA A 205 11.48 -21.17 2.81
C ALA A 205 10.96 -21.07 1.36
N TYR A 206 11.74 -20.44 0.48
CA TYR A 206 11.44 -20.27 -0.96
C TYR A 206 10.15 -19.48 -1.28
N ARG A 207 9.62 -18.74 -0.30
CA ARG A 207 8.38 -17.95 -0.45
C ARG A 207 8.61 -16.54 -0.97
N VAL A 208 9.83 -16.01 -0.96
CA VAL A 208 10.19 -14.66 -1.42
C VAL A 208 11.24 -14.77 -2.49
#